data_AF-A0A930A7Y7-F1
#
_entry.id   AF-A0A930A7Y7-F1
#
_cell.length_a   1.000
_cell.length_b   1.000
_cell.length_c   1.000
_cell.angle_alpha   90.00
_cell.angle_beta   90.00
_cell.angle_gamma   90.00
#
_symmetry.space_group_name_H-M   'P 1'
#
loop_
_entity.id
_entity.type
_entity.pdbx_description
1 polymer ?
#
loop_
_entity_poly.entity_id
_entity_poly.type
_entity_poly.pdbx_seq_one_letter_code
_entity_poly.pdbx_strand_id
1 'polypeptide(L)'
;MKWYENAVFYHIYPLGLTDAPKNNDYQITEHRLNQLGPWIKHIKEIGCNALYIGPLFESVGHGYETTDYYKLDSRLGDNEDLKKFVKECHHQGIHVIFDGVFNHTGRDFFAFKDIQHNRESSQYRDWYCNVNFQGNNEYNDGFSYDNWGGYNLLVKLNQHNPAVRKYLLDVVKYWVSEFDVDGIRLDAADVLDFGFIHELRMLANEIKPEFWLMGEVIHGDYSRWVNSDMLHSVTNYQLYKALYSGHNEHNYFEIAHTVRYLLDKGNLPYHLYNFVDNHDVERIYTRLLNKHEFVPVHILMYTLPGIPSVYYGSEFGIEGRKEKHSDAVLRPAINLEDYSNAVSENGCTNIIARLGKIRQKNSVFSDGIYQELRLTNRQYAFARTNEITQAIVVVNNDEADSSLDIPATGTYTELLSGEIQTVEGNLHVHLHACSGQIWMRDYDETVVKETEVKIPEIKQVEVKEETIKQVAVDHSKSYEEMSVEELQACVLEKLAKNGPVTEQMKRDVANNVYHDSLINWVKSFRN
;
A
#
# COMPACT_ATOMS: atom_id res chain seq x y z
N MET A 1 17.22 -6.79 -18.52
CA MET A 1 16.57 -6.41 -17.25
C MET A 1 15.15 -6.94 -17.34
N LYS A 2 14.70 -7.70 -16.35
CA LYS A 2 13.36 -8.28 -16.34
C LYS A 2 12.33 -7.17 -16.11
N TRP A 3 11.09 -7.34 -16.58
CA TRP A 3 10.09 -6.27 -16.49
C TRP A 3 9.88 -5.75 -15.05
N TYR A 4 9.86 -6.66 -14.07
CA TYR A 4 9.58 -6.34 -12.66
C TYR A 4 10.70 -5.58 -11.95
N GLU A 5 11.92 -5.55 -12.49
CA GLU A 5 13.04 -4.79 -11.91
C GLU A 5 12.84 -3.28 -12.11
N ASN A 6 12.14 -2.87 -13.18
CA ASN A 6 11.74 -1.48 -13.46
C ASN A 6 10.25 -1.22 -13.21
N ALA A 7 9.56 -2.13 -12.54
CA ALA A 7 8.14 -1.97 -12.33
C ALA A 7 7.85 -0.84 -11.31
N VAL A 8 6.78 -0.11 -11.59
CA VAL A 8 6.09 0.73 -10.62
C VAL A 8 4.68 0.17 -10.53
N PHE A 9 4.37 -0.38 -9.35
CA PHE A 9 3.12 -1.07 -9.10
C PHE A 9 2.00 -0.10 -8.72
N TYR A 10 0.82 -0.43 -9.19
CA TYR A 10 -0.43 0.11 -8.68
C TYR A 10 -1.25 -1.05 -8.10
N HIS A 11 -1.66 -0.94 -6.85
CA HIS A 11 -2.40 -1.97 -6.13
C HIS A 11 -3.86 -1.55 -5.97
N ILE A 12 -4.78 -2.34 -6.53
CA ILE A 12 -6.23 -2.16 -6.38
C ILE A 12 -6.84 -3.26 -5.51
N TYR A 13 -7.87 -2.90 -4.76
CA TYR A 13 -8.76 -3.87 -4.12
C TYR A 13 -10.12 -3.83 -4.82
N PRO A 14 -10.41 -4.75 -5.77
CA PRO A 14 -11.47 -4.55 -6.76
C PRO A 14 -12.88 -4.53 -6.16
N LEU A 15 -13.14 -5.35 -5.13
CA LEU A 15 -14.45 -5.37 -4.45
C LEU A 15 -14.77 -4.02 -3.80
N GLY A 16 -13.81 -3.43 -3.09
CA GLY A 16 -13.98 -2.12 -2.46
C GLY A 16 -14.06 -1.01 -3.49
N LEU A 17 -13.12 -0.99 -4.45
CA LEU A 17 -13.03 0.04 -5.47
C LEU A 17 -14.32 0.18 -6.31
N THR A 18 -15.00 -0.93 -6.59
CA THR A 18 -16.22 -0.97 -7.40
C THR A 18 -17.53 -0.94 -6.59
N ASP A 19 -17.46 -0.68 -5.28
CA ASP A 19 -18.62 -0.73 -4.39
C ASP A 19 -19.39 -2.06 -4.47
N ALA A 20 -18.65 -3.17 -4.57
CA ALA A 20 -19.25 -4.49 -4.61
C ALA A 20 -19.92 -4.83 -3.26
N PRO A 21 -21.06 -5.53 -3.25
CA PRO A 21 -21.71 -5.96 -2.02
C PRO A 21 -20.76 -6.74 -1.11
N LYS A 22 -20.81 -6.45 0.21
CA LYS A 22 -19.92 -7.09 1.19
C LYS A 22 -20.02 -8.62 1.18
N ASN A 23 -21.21 -9.15 0.99
CA ASN A 23 -21.46 -10.59 0.94
C ASN A 23 -21.87 -11.00 -0.47
N ASN A 24 -21.39 -12.15 -0.91
CA ASN A 24 -21.81 -12.79 -2.14
C ASN A 24 -23.02 -13.68 -1.88
N ASP A 25 -24.13 -13.43 -2.58
CA ASP A 25 -25.33 -14.27 -2.51
C ASP A 25 -25.31 -15.41 -3.54
N TYR A 26 -24.31 -15.42 -4.44
CA TYR A 26 -24.13 -16.34 -5.56
C TYR A 26 -25.29 -16.35 -6.58
N GLN A 27 -26.21 -15.38 -6.50
CA GLN A 27 -27.41 -15.36 -7.36
C GLN A 27 -27.22 -14.50 -8.59
N ILE A 28 -26.56 -13.35 -8.44
CA ILE A 28 -26.45 -12.34 -9.50
C ILE A 28 -24.99 -12.15 -9.88
N THR A 29 -24.72 -12.24 -11.19
CA THR A 29 -23.45 -11.80 -11.76
C THR A 29 -23.59 -10.36 -12.22
N GLU A 30 -22.74 -9.48 -11.68
CA GLU A 30 -22.69 -8.07 -12.04
C GLU A 30 -21.32 -7.72 -12.60
N HIS A 31 -21.29 -7.12 -13.78
CA HIS A 31 -20.07 -6.86 -14.55
C HIS A 31 -19.34 -5.58 -14.09
N ARG A 32 -19.13 -5.41 -12.78
CA ARG A 32 -18.48 -4.23 -12.17
C ARG A 32 -17.03 -4.05 -12.60
N LEU A 33 -16.32 -5.12 -12.95
CA LEU A 33 -14.93 -5.05 -13.42
C LEU A 33 -14.78 -4.15 -14.65
N ASN A 34 -15.81 -4.06 -15.50
CA ASN A 34 -15.81 -3.19 -16.68
C ASN A 34 -15.73 -1.69 -16.32
N GLN A 35 -16.08 -1.31 -15.09
CA GLN A 35 -15.90 0.06 -14.57
C GLN A 35 -14.40 0.41 -14.38
N LEU A 36 -13.52 -0.58 -14.36
CA LEU A 36 -12.08 -0.38 -14.18
C LEU A 36 -11.33 -0.02 -15.47
N GLY A 37 -11.99 -0.03 -16.64
CA GLY A 37 -11.35 0.34 -17.91
C GLY A 37 -10.65 1.72 -17.88
N PRO A 38 -11.31 2.80 -17.42
CA PRO A 38 -10.67 4.11 -17.26
C PRO A 38 -9.46 4.13 -16.33
N TRP A 39 -9.44 3.25 -15.31
CA TRP A 39 -8.31 3.16 -14.38
C TRP A 39 -7.03 2.69 -15.06
N ILE A 40 -7.11 1.84 -16.08
CA ILE A 40 -5.93 1.39 -16.85
C ILE A 40 -5.19 2.60 -17.44
N LYS A 41 -5.92 3.56 -18.01
CA LYS A 41 -5.34 4.79 -18.54
C LYS A 41 -4.72 5.65 -17.43
N HIS A 42 -5.42 5.79 -16.29
CA HIS A 42 -4.92 6.58 -15.16
C HIS A 42 -3.63 5.99 -14.57
N ILE A 43 -3.58 4.68 -14.34
CA ILE A 43 -2.40 3.94 -13.86
C ILE A 43 -1.18 4.26 -14.72
N LYS A 44 -1.34 4.21 -16.05
CA LYS A 44 -0.29 4.56 -17.00
C LYS A 44 0.10 6.04 -16.93
N GLU A 45 -0.88 6.92 -16.80
CA GLU A 45 -0.68 8.37 -16.73
C GLU A 45 0.16 8.81 -15.51
N ILE A 46 -0.06 8.16 -14.36
CA ILE A 46 0.74 8.38 -13.14
C ILE A 46 2.08 7.63 -13.15
N GLY A 47 2.42 6.96 -14.26
CA GLY A 47 3.72 6.31 -14.46
C GLY A 47 3.84 4.91 -13.86
N CYS A 48 2.73 4.24 -13.54
CA CYS A 48 2.71 2.83 -13.18
C CYS A 48 2.66 1.94 -14.44
N ASN A 49 3.28 0.77 -14.37
CA ASN A 49 3.38 -0.20 -15.48
C ASN A 49 3.13 -1.66 -15.03
N ALA A 50 2.69 -1.84 -13.79
CA ALA A 50 2.27 -3.10 -13.23
C ALA A 50 1.05 -2.89 -12.32
N LEU A 51 0.09 -3.80 -12.39
CA LEU A 51 -1.15 -3.77 -11.63
C LEU A 51 -1.23 -5.02 -10.77
N TYR A 52 -1.19 -4.83 -9.45
CA TYR A 52 -1.57 -5.88 -8.49
C TYR A 52 -3.05 -5.74 -8.17
N ILE A 53 -3.81 -6.76 -8.53
CA ILE A 53 -5.22 -6.89 -8.21
C ILE A 53 -5.33 -7.77 -6.98
N GLY A 54 -5.90 -7.22 -5.90
CA GLY A 54 -6.28 -7.99 -4.71
C GLY A 54 -7.26 -9.11 -5.03
N PRO A 55 -7.84 -9.77 -4.02
CA PRO A 55 -8.70 -10.94 -4.24
C PRO A 55 -9.83 -10.68 -5.24
N LEU A 56 -9.90 -11.53 -6.27
CA LEU A 56 -10.80 -11.38 -7.41
C LEU A 56 -11.61 -12.65 -7.74
N PHE A 57 -11.22 -13.78 -7.18
CA PHE A 57 -11.91 -15.06 -7.39
C PHE A 57 -13.08 -15.24 -6.43
N GLU A 58 -14.03 -16.08 -6.83
CA GLU A 58 -15.30 -16.30 -6.12
C GLU A 58 -15.06 -16.50 -4.62
N SER A 59 -15.73 -15.67 -3.81
CA SER A 59 -15.57 -15.66 -2.36
C SER A 59 -16.88 -15.32 -1.66
N VAL A 60 -16.92 -15.55 -0.34
CA VAL A 60 -18.11 -15.24 0.48
C VAL A 60 -18.20 -13.75 0.80
N GLY A 61 -17.11 -13.18 1.28
CA GLY A 61 -17.10 -11.88 1.94
C GLY A 61 -16.07 -10.96 1.32
N HIS A 62 -14.98 -10.74 2.05
CA HIS A 62 -13.93 -9.79 1.69
C HIS A 62 -12.89 -10.36 0.72
N GLY A 63 -13.22 -11.38 -0.06
CA GLY A 63 -12.34 -11.89 -1.11
C GLY A 63 -11.40 -13.02 -0.71
N TYR A 64 -11.02 -13.12 0.57
CA TYR A 64 -10.05 -14.12 1.05
C TYR A 64 -10.73 -15.44 1.47
N GLU A 65 -12.04 -15.46 1.61
CA GLU A 65 -12.83 -16.69 1.80
C GLU A 65 -13.09 -17.41 0.46
N THR A 66 -12.03 -17.76 -0.27
CA THR A 66 -12.17 -18.30 -1.64
C THR A 66 -13.03 -19.57 -1.68
N THR A 67 -13.99 -19.60 -2.60
CA THR A 67 -14.92 -20.71 -2.81
C THR A 67 -14.71 -21.39 -4.17
N ASP A 68 -14.18 -20.66 -5.16
CA ASP A 68 -13.75 -21.21 -6.44
C ASP A 68 -12.60 -20.37 -7.04
N TYR A 69 -11.43 -20.98 -7.24
CA TYR A 69 -10.27 -20.32 -7.85
C TYR A 69 -10.36 -20.22 -9.39
N TYR A 70 -11.30 -20.91 -10.03
CA TYR A 70 -11.43 -20.94 -11.50
C TYR A 70 -12.45 -19.93 -12.03
N LYS A 71 -13.17 -19.26 -11.12
CA LYS A 71 -14.27 -18.36 -11.44
C LYS A 71 -14.02 -16.97 -10.83
N LEU A 72 -14.11 -15.93 -11.67
CA LEU A 72 -14.15 -14.54 -11.21
C LEU A 72 -15.36 -14.37 -10.27
N ASP A 73 -15.17 -13.63 -9.18
CA ASP A 73 -16.24 -13.35 -8.23
C ASP A 73 -17.44 -12.72 -8.93
N SER A 74 -18.62 -13.31 -8.75
CA SER A 74 -19.84 -12.88 -9.45
C SER A 74 -20.23 -11.44 -9.13
N ARG A 75 -19.75 -10.85 -8.03
CA ARG A 75 -19.98 -9.43 -7.73
C ARG A 75 -19.17 -8.51 -8.64
N LEU A 76 -18.10 -9.01 -9.25
CA LEU A 76 -17.19 -8.30 -10.15
C LEU A 76 -17.48 -8.58 -11.63
N GLY A 77 -17.92 -9.79 -11.99
CA GLY A 77 -18.33 -10.12 -13.35
C GLY A 77 -18.17 -11.60 -13.67
N ASP A 78 -17.80 -11.89 -14.92
CA ASP A 78 -17.44 -13.24 -15.36
C ASP A 78 -15.98 -13.34 -15.87
N ASN A 79 -15.56 -14.56 -16.19
CA ASN A 79 -14.20 -14.81 -16.69
C ASN A 79 -13.90 -14.07 -18.01
N GLU A 80 -14.91 -13.77 -18.84
CA GLU A 80 -14.71 -13.02 -20.08
C GLU A 80 -14.44 -11.54 -19.82
N ASP A 81 -15.04 -10.95 -18.78
CA ASP A 81 -14.67 -9.61 -18.32
C ASP A 81 -13.20 -9.58 -17.87
N LEU A 82 -12.77 -10.56 -17.06
CA LEU A 82 -11.39 -10.61 -16.58
C LEU A 82 -10.38 -10.74 -17.72
N LYS A 83 -10.66 -11.62 -18.70
CA LYS A 83 -9.82 -11.75 -19.91
C LYS A 83 -9.70 -10.44 -20.67
N LYS A 84 -10.82 -9.75 -20.90
CA LYS A 84 -10.82 -8.46 -21.61
C LYS A 84 -10.04 -7.41 -20.84
N PHE A 85 -10.21 -7.36 -19.52
CA PHE A 85 -9.51 -6.43 -18.65
C PHE A 85 -7.99 -6.65 -18.68
N VAL A 86 -7.53 -7.89 -18.49
CA VAL A 86 -6.08 -8.20 -18.56
C VAL A 86 -5.51 -7.90 -19.93
N LYS A 87 -6.23 -8.25 -21.00
CA LYS A 87 -5.82 -7.94 -22.37
C LYS A 87 -5.67 -6.43 -22.62
N GLU A 88 -6.56 -5.60 -22.07
CA GLU A 88 -6.45 -4.14 -22.19
C GLU A 88 -5.27 -3.61 -21.36
N CYS A 89 -5.02 -4.14 -20.16
CA CYS A 89 -3.83 -3.82 -19.38
C CYS A 89 -2.55 -4.07 -20.20
N HIS A 90 -2.43 -5.25 -20.81
CA HIS A 90 -1.28 -5.58 -21.66
C HIS A 90 -1.18 -4.68 -22.90
N HIS A 91 -2.31 -4.34 -23.54
CA HIS A 91 -2.33 -3.41 -24.66
C HIS A 91 -1.77 -2.03 -24.27
N GLN A 92 -1.96 -1.63 -23.01
CA GLN A 92 -1.40 -0.40 -22.46
C GLN A 92 0.02 -0.54 -21.92
N GLY A 93 0.60 -1.75 -21.93
CA GLY A 93 1.94 -2.04 -21.39
C GLY A 93 1.96 -2.23 -19.87
N ILE A 94 0.83 -2.58 -19.26
CA ILE A 94 0.69 -2.85 -17.84
C ILE A 94 0.66 -4.37 -17.61
N HIS A 95 1.60 -4.87 -16.81
CA HIS A 95 1.62 -6.26 -16.36
C HIS A 95 0.58 -6.47 -15.26
N VAL A 96 -0.03 -7.65 -15.18
CA VAL A 96 -1.10 -7.95 -14.21
C VAL A 96 -0.70 -9.07 -13.27
N ILE A 97 -0.90 -8.84 -11.97
CA ILE A 97 -0.56 -9.74 -10.87
C ILE A 97 -1.84 -10.04 -10.10
N PHE A 98 -2.12 -11.32 -9.89
CA PHE A 98 -3.30 -11.77 -9.12
C PHE A 98 -2.93 -12.13 -7.67
N ASP A 99 -3.91 -11.99 -6.78
CA ASP A 99 -3.80 -12.48 -5.41
C ASP A 99 -4.06 -13.99 -5.31
N GLY A 100 -3.07 -14.73 -4.84
CA GLY A 100 -3.07 -16.17 -4.65
C GLY A 100 -3.25 -16.55 -3.18
N VAL A 101 -4.50 -16.69 -2.76
CA VAL A 101 -4.87 -17.10 -1.39
C VAL A 101 -4.72 -18.62 -1.22
N PHE A 102 -3.48 -19.09 -1.02
CA PHE A 102 -3.14 -20.52 -1.05
C PHE A 102 -2.92 -21.16 0.33
N ASN A 103 -2.95 -20.37 1.41
CA ASN A 103 -2.86 -20.91 2.77
C ASN A 103 -4.18 -21.53 3.25
N HIS A 104 -5.31 -20.98 2.80
CA HIS A 104 -6.64 -21.32 3.29
C HIS A 104 -7.71 -21.12 2.22
N THR A 105 -8.90 -21.68 2.45
CA THR A 105 -10.10 -21.44 1.65
C THR A 105 -11.25 -20.97 2.53
N GLY A 106 -12.31 -20.46 1.90
CA GLY A 106 -13.60 -20.30 2.56
C GLY A 106 -14.26 -21.65 2.87
N ARG A 107 -15.25 -21.63 3.76
CA ARG A 107 -16.07 -22.80 4.11
C ARG A 107 -16.95 -23.30 2.94
N ASP A 108 -17.29 -22.41 2.01
CA ASP A 108 -18.07 -22.74 0.81
C ASP A 108 -17.21 -23.32 -0.33
N PHE A 109 -15.93 -23.62 -0.09
CA PHE A 109 -15.08 -24.30 -1.05
C PHE A 109 -15.52 -25.76 -1.24
N PHE A 110 -15.50 -26.26 -2.48
CA PHE A 110 -16.08 -27.57 -2.82
C PHE A 110 -15.55 -28.72 -1.96
N ALA A 111 -14.25 -28.73 -1.69
CA ALA A 111 -13.60 -29.78 -0.89
C ALA A 111 -14.02 -29.71 0.58
N PHE A 112 -14.22 -28.50 1.13
CA PHE A 112 -14.68 -28.36 2.53
C PHE A 112 -16.16 -28.74 2.67
N LYS A 113 -17.00 -28.30 1.71
CA LYS A 113 -18.41 -28.72 1.65
C LYS A 113 -18.55 -30.24 1.61
N ASP A 114 -17.71 -30.93 0.86
CA ASP A 114 -17.74 -32.39 0.83
C ASP A 114 -17.45 -33.02 2.22
N ILE A 115 -16.54 -32.46 3.00
CA ILE A 115 -16.30 -32.89 4.38
C ILE A 115 -17.51 -32.63 5.28
N GLN A 116 -18.16 -31.47 5.13
CA GLN A 116 -19.38 -31.17 5.90
C GLN A 116 -20.50 -32.17 5.65
N HIS A 117 -20.63 -32.69 4.41
CA HIS A 117 -21.68 -33.64 4.05
C HIS A 117 -21.29 -35.10 4.32
N ASN A 118 -20.07 -35.50 3.95
CA ASN A 118 -19.63 -36.89 3.95
C ASN A 118 -18.77 -37.27 5.16
N ARG A 119 -18.32 -36.29 5.96
CA ARG A 119 -17.50 -36.45 7.16
C ARG A 119 -16.32 -37.41 6.96
N GLU A 120 -16.26 -38.49 7.75
CA GLU A 120 -15.25 -39.54 7.70
C GLU A 120 -15.25 -40.33 6.37
N SER A 121 -16.23 -40.13 5.50
CA SER A 121 -16.25 -40.74 4.16
C SER A 121 -15.76 -39.79 3.07
N SER A 122 -15.47 -38.52 3.39
CA SER A 122 -14.95 -37.56 2.43
C SER A 122 -13.57 -37.96 1.89
N GLN A 123 -13.39 -37.81 0.58
CA GLN A 123 -12.08 -37.96 -0.07
C GLN A 123 -11.15 -36.77 0.19
N TYR A 124 -11.71 -35.64 0.65
CA TYR A 124 -10.99 -34.39 0.88
C TYR A 124 -10.57 -34.19 2.33
N ARG A 125 -10.80 -35.17 3.22
CA ARG A 125 -10.48 -35.06 4.67
C ARG A 125 -9.06 -34.54 4.93
N ASP A 126 -8.10 -35.01 4.11
CA ASP A 126 -6.68 -34.75 4.27
C ASP A 126 -6.23 -33.48 3.52
N TRP A 127 -7.15 -32.78 2.86
CA TRP A 127 -6.88 -31.48 2.23
C TRP A 127 -6.75 -30.36 3.26
N TYR A 128 -7.23 -30.56 4.49
CA TYR A 128 -7.19 -29.55 5.55
C TYR A 128 -6.42 -30.06 6.76
N CYS A 129 -5.82 -29.13 7.49
CA CYS A 129 -5.01 -29.44 8.65
C CYS A 129 -5.88 -29.84 9.86
N ASN A 130 -5.49 -30.92 10.54
CA ASN A 130 -6.04 -31.36 11.83
C ASN A 130 -7.58 -31.51 11.88
N VAL A 131 -8.19 -32.01 10.80
CA VAL A 131 -9.62 -32.35 10.81
C VAL A 131 -9.89 -33.43 11.87
N ASN A 132 -10.68 -33.08 12.88
CA ASN A 132 -11.04 -33.96 14.00
C ASN A 132 -12.56 -34.12 14.10
N PHE A 133 -13.06 -35.29 13.69
CA PHE A 133 -14.47 -35.63 13.70
C PHE A 133 -15.08 -35.90 15.08
N GLN A 134 -14.26 -35.94 16.14
CA GLN A 134 -14.74 -35.99 17.53
C GLN A 134 -14.88 -34.59 18.15
N GLY A 135 -14.41 -33.56 17.45
CA GLY A 135 -14.50 -32.16 17.87
C GLY A 135 -15.77 -31.47 17.38
N ASN A 136 -15.81 -30.15 17.57
CA ASN A 136 -16.82 -29.28 16.98
C ASN A 136 -16.26 -27.85 16.89
N ASN A 137 -17.01 -26.96 16.26
CA ASN A 137 -16.71 -25.53 16.15
C ASN A 137 -17.97 -24.69 16.42
N GLU A 138 -17.85 -23.37 16.30
CA GLU A 138 -18.94 -22.40 16.51
C GLU A 138 -20.07 -22.50 15.48
N TYR A 139 -19.83 -23.14 14.33
CA TYR A 139 -20.82 -23.38 13.29
C TYR A 139 -21.57 -24.70 13.46
N ASN A 140 -21.18 -25.51 14.47
CA ASN A 140 -21.79 -26.79 14.78
C ASN A 140 -21.71 -27.81 13.62
N ASP A 141 -20.58 -27.86 12.90
CA ASP A 141 -20.36 -28.84 11.83
C ASP A 141 -20.20 -30.29 12.35
N GLY A 142 -20.01 -30.45 13.67
CA GLY A 142 -19.74 -31.74 14.31
C GLY A 142 -18.31 -32.26 14.08
N PHE A 143 -17.39 -31.37 13.74
CA PHE A 143 -15.94 -31.62 13.70
C PHE A 143 -15.18 -30.30 13.89
N SER A 144 -13.88 -30.37 14.19
CA SER A 144 -12.98 -29.21 14.30
C SER A 144 -11.82 -29.33 13.30
N TYR A 145 -11.10 -28.24 13.05
CA TYR A 145 -9.98 -28.16 12.10
C TYR A 145 -9.08 -26.96 12.42
N ASP A 146 -7.89 -26.91 11.84
CA ASP A 146 -7.01 -25.74 11.90
C ASP A 146 -7.50 -24.62 10.99
N ASN A 147 -7.37 -23.38 11.45
CA ASN A 147 -7.77 -22.19 10.72
C ASN A 147 -6.62 -21.18 10.60
N TRP A 148 -6.84 -20.12 9.82
CA TRP A 148 -5.94 -18.97 9.79
C TRP A 148 -6.39 -17.88 10.77
N GLY A 149 -5.44 -17.38 11.56
CA GLY A 149 -5.65 -16.23 12.45
C GLY A 149 -6.64 -16.43 13.61
N GLY A 150 -7.09 -17.66 13.88
CA GLY A 150 -8.15 -17.95 14.86
C GLY A 150 -9.57 -17.87 14.28
N TYR A 151 -9.71 -17.67 12.97
CA TYR A 151 -11.01 -17.49 12.30
C TYR A 151 -11.43 -18.77 11.59
N ASN A 152 -12.38 -19.53 12.15
CA ASN A 152 -12.84 -20.78 11.53
C ASN A 152 -13.52 -20.59 10.16
N LEU A 153 -13.85 -19.36 9.75
CA LEU A 153 -14.27 -19.06 8.38
C LEU A 153 -13.16 -19.34 7.34
N LEU A 154 -11.89 -19.27 7.76
CA LEU A 154 -10.69 -19.40 6.92
C LEU A 154 -10.03 -20.75 7.20
N VAL A 155 -10.45 -21.77 6.46
CA VAL A 155 -10.10 -23.17 6.70
C VAL A 155 -8.70 -23.45 6.13
N LYS A 156 -7.76 -23.89 6.98
CA LYS A 156 -6.34 -24.03 6.59
C LYS A 156 -6.09 -25.26 5.72
N LEU A 157 -5.51 -25.05 4.54
CA LEU A 157 -5.12 -26.11 3.63
C LEU A 157 -3.88 -26.86 4.13
N ASN A 158 -3.87 -28.17 3.91
CA ASN A 158 -2.73 -29.03 4.18
C ASN A 158 -1.80 -29.10 2.96
N GLN A 159 -0.82 -28.19 2.93
CA GLN A 159 0.16 -28.14 1.85
C GLN A 159 1.14 -29.32 1.85
N HIS A 160 1.15 -30.20 2.85
CA HIS A 160 1.92 -31.46 2.75
C HIS A 160 1.19 -32.52 1.92
N ASN A 161 -0.10 -32.34 1.64
CA ASN A 161 -0.87 -33.24 0.79
C ASN A 161 -0.54 -32.98 -0.70
N PRO A 162 -0.01 -33.97 -1.44
CA PRO A 162 0.31 -33.81 -2.86
C PRO A 162 -0.89 -33.43 -3.73
N ALA A 163 -2.11 -33.86 -3.37
CA ALA A 163 -3.32 -33.49 -4.10
C ALA A 163 -3.64 -31.99 -3.96
N VAL A 164 -3.42 -31.41 -2.78
CA VAL A 164 -3.58 -29.97 -2.53
C VAL A 164 -2.53 -29.19 -3.32
N ARG A 165 -1.25 -29.56 -3.21
CA ARG A 165 -0.17 -28.91 -4.00
C ARG A 165 -0.48 -28.94 -5.48
N LYS A 166 -0.82 -30.13 -6.01
CA LYS A 166 -1.18 -30.30 -7.43
C LYS A 166 -2.35 -29.41 -7.82
N TYR A 167 -3.42 -29.37 -7.02
CA TYR A 167 -4.58 -28.53 -7.29
C TYR A 167 -4.20 -27.05 -7.38
N LEU A 168 -3.43 -26.54 -6.42
CA LEU A 168 -2.99 -25.14 -6.40
C LEU A 168 -2.06 -24.81 -7.58
N LEU A 169 -1.13 -25.70 -7.93
CA LEU A 169 -0.28 -25.53 -9.12
C LEU A 169 -1.09 -25.55 -10.42
N ASP A 170 -2.14 -26.36 -10.51
CA ASP A 170 -3.03 -26.40 -11.67
C ASP A 170 -3.91 -25.14 -11.76
N VAL A 171 -4.31 -24.56 -10.62
CA VAL A 171 -4.94 -23.22 -10.56
C VAL A 171 -4.02 -22.17 -11.17
N VAL A 172 -2.74 -22.16 -10.81
CA VAL A 172 -1.76 -21.21 -11.36
C VAL A 172 -1.60 -21.37 -12.87
N LYS A 173 -1.47 -22.62 -13.35
CA LYS A 173 -1.43 -22.91 -14.80
C LYS A 173 -2.69 -22.43 -15.50
N TYR A 174 -3.85 -22.64 -14.89
CA TYR A 174 -5.12 -22.17 -15.44
C TYR A 174 -5.13 -20.65 -15.55
N TRP A 175 -4.75 -19.91 -14.51
CA TRP A 175 -4.72 -18.44 -14.57
C TRP A 175 -3.81 -17.91 -15.65
N VAL A 176 -2.64 -18.52 -15.85
CA VAL A 176 -1.74 -18.17 -16.96
C VAL A 176 -2.38 -18.50 -18.31
N SER A 177 -2.95 -19.69 -18.47
CA SER A 177 -3.52 -20.11 -19.75
C SER A 177 -4.80 -19.36 -20.14
N GLU A 178 -5.62 -19.01 -19.15
CA GLU A 178 -6.96 -18.48 -19.35
C GLU A 178 -6.96 -16.95 -19.37
N PHE A 179 -6.17 -16.31 -18.50
CA PHE A 179 -6.16 -14.86 -18.31
C PHE A 179 -4.83 -14.19 -18.71
N ASP A 180 -3.79 -14.96 -19.03
CA ASP A 180 -2.44 -14.45 -19.35
C ASP A 180 -1.81 -13.59 -18.24
N VAL A 181 -2.06 -13.93 -16.96
CA VAL A 181 -1.48 -13.21 -15.82
C VAL A 181 0.07 -13.25 -15.85
N ASP A 182 0.73 -12.21 -15.32
CA ASP A 182 2.19 -12.03 -15.36
C ASP A 182 2.89 -12.39 -14.04
N GLY A 183 2.11 -12.60 -12.98
CA GLY A 183 2.63 -13.02 -11.70
C GLY A 183 1.55 -13.25 -10.65
N ILE A 184 1.99 -13.67 -9.47
CA ILE A 184 1.11 -13.91 -8.31
C ILE A 184 1.70 -13.23 -7.07
N ARG A 185 0.83 -12.54 -6.32
CA ARG A 185 1.06 -12.16 -4.93
C ARG A 185 0.50 -13.27 -4.05
N LEU A 186 1.33 -13.88 -3.22
CA LEU A 186 0.93 -14.95 -2.30
C LEU A 186 0.50 -14.36 -0.96
N ASP A 187 -0.77 -14.56 -0.62
CA ASP A 187 -1.33 -14.20 0.69
C ASP A 187 -0.71 -15.04 1.80
N ALA A 188 -0.44 -14.41 2.95
CA ALA A 188 0.12 -15.06 4.14
C ALA A 188 1.32 -15.97 3.80
N ALA A 189 2.25 -15.46 2.99
CA ALA A 189 3.39 -16.24 2.48
C ALA A 189 4.38 -16.66 3.59
N ASP A 190 4.31 -16.02 4.75
CA ASP A 190 5.10 -16.34 5.93
C ASP A 190 4.71 -17.66 6.61
N VAL A 191 3.48 -18.14 6.36
CA VAL A 191 2.97 -19.42 6.90
C VAL A 191 2.82 -20.53 5.85
N LEU A 192 3.11 -20.25 4.58
CA LEU A 192 3.14 -21.26 3.52
C LEU A 192 4.32 -22.22 3.71
N ASP A 193 4.14 -23.46 3.26
CA ASP A 193 5.20 -24.46 3.29
C ASP A 193 6.30 -24.13 2.26
N PHE A 194 7.56 -24.12 2.70
CA PHE A 194 8.70 -23.82 1.82
C PHE A 194 8.84 -24.81 0.67
N GLY A 195 8.44 -26.08 0.86
CA GLY A 195 8.43 -27.06 -0.22
C GLY A 195 7.42 -26.69 -1.31
N PHE A 196 6.23 -26.24 -0.92
CA PHE A 196 5.24 -25.72 -1.86
C PHE A 196 5.71 -24.44 -2.57
N ILE A 197 6.32 -23.48 -1.84
CA ILE A 197 6.88 -22.26 -2.46
C ILE A 197 7.96 -22.62 -3.49
N HIS A 198 8.83 -23.58 -3.18
CA HIS A 198 9.85 -24.04 -4.11
C HIS A 198 9.25 -24.69 -5.37
N GLU A 199 8.25 -25.56 -5.21
CA GLU A 199 7.52 -26.14 -6.35
C GLU A 199 6.84 -25.06 -7.20
N LEU A 200 6.25 -24.04 -6.57
CA LEU A 200 5.65 -22.90 -7.27
C LEU A 200 6.71 -22.09 -8.03
N ARG A 201 7.91 -21.91 -7.47
CA ARG A 201 9.02 -21.25 -8.18
C ARG A 201 9.46 -22.05 -9.41
N MET A 202 9.55 -23.37 -9.29
CA MET A 202 9.86 -24.23 -10.42
C MET A 202 8.80 -24.10 -11.52
N LEU A 203 7.52 -24.13 -11.13
CA LEU A 203 6.41 -23.92 -12.06
C LEU A 203 6.51 -22.53 -12.73
N ALA A 204 6.74 -21.46 -11.97
CA ALA A 204 6.87 -20.10 -12.50
C ALA A 204 7.97 -19.98 -13.57
N ASN A 205 9.10 -20.67 -13.38
CA ASN A 205 10.18 -20.68 -14.36
C ASN A 205 9.81 -21.42 -15.66
N GLU A 206 8.81 -22.30 -15.64
CA GLU A 206 8.38 -23.12 -16.78
C GLU A 206 7.17 -22.55 -17.52
N ILE A 207 6.17 -22.01 -16.79
CA ILE A 207 4.86 -21.67 -17.36
C ILE A 207 4.86 -20.42 -18.25
N LYS A 208 5.68 -19.42 -17.91
CA LYS A 208 5.74 -18.14 -18.63
C LYS A 208 7.08 -17.45 -18.34
N PRO A 209 7.78 -16.92 -19.36
CA PRO A 209 8.99 -16.14 -19.12
C PRO A 209 8.73 -14.97 -18.19
N GLU A 210 9.64 -14.74 -17.24
CA GLU A 210 9.57 -13.64 -16.28
C GLU A 210 8.29 -13.63 -15.42
N PHE A 211 7.65 -14.78 -15.21
CA PHE A 211 6.50 -14.90 -14.31
C PHE A 211 6.90 -14.55 -12.87
N TRP A 212 6.33 -13.47 -12.34
CA TRP A 212 6.77 -12.89 -11.08
C TRP A 212 6.04 -13.49 -9.87
N LEU A 213 6.77 -13.64 -8.76
CA LEU A 213 6.23 -14.20 -7.53
C LEU A 213 6.60 -13.28 -6.37
N MET A 214 5.59 -12.73 -5.71
CA MET A 214 5.75 -11.87 -4.55
C MET A 214 4.99 -12.46 -3.37
N GLY A 215 5.59 -12.48 -2.18
CA GLY A 215 4.92 -12.99 -0.97
C GLY A 215 4.58 -11.89 0.01
N GLU A 216 3.42 -12.00 0.65
CA GLU A 216 3.16 -11.24 1.86
C GLU A 216 3.96 -11.83 3.03
N VAL A 217 4.98 -11.10 3.48
CA VAL A 217 5.77 -11.43 4.68
C VAL A 217 5.83 -10.20 5.56
N ILE A 218 5.20 -10.28 6.74
CA ILE A 218 5.06 -9.13 7.64
C ILE A 218 6.26 -8.96 8.60
N HIS A 219 7.00 -10.05 8.86
CA HIS A 219 8.14 -10.05 9.79
C HIS A 219 9.14 -11.17 9.49
N GLY A 220 10.35 -11.04 10.02
CA GLY A 220 11.41 -12.06 9.94
C GLY A 220 12.52 -11.72 8.96
N ASP A 221 13.38 -12.70 8.68
CA ASP A 221 14.48 -12.55 7.73
C ASP A 221 14.00 -12.84 6.29
N TYR A 222 13.75 -11.79 5.52
CA TYR A 222 13.23 -11.88 4.16
C TYR A 222 14.11 -12.69 3.20
N SER A 223 15.41 -12.84 3.47
CA SER A 223 16.33 -13.64 2.63
C SER A 223 15.95 -15.13 2.56
N ARG A 224 15.16 -15.62 3.53
CA ARG A 224 14.61 -16.98 3.51
C ARG A 224 13.61 -17.18 2.36
N TRP A 225 12.85 -16.13 2.03
CA TRP A 225 11.85 -16.16 0.96
C TRP A 225 12.39 -15.59 -0.35
N VAL A 226 13.25 -14.58 -0.32
CA VAL A 226 13.78 -13.93 -1.52
C VAL A 226 15.15 -14.50 -1.86
N ASN A 227 15.17 -15.41 -2.84
CA ASN A 227 16.39 -16.04 -3.37
C ASN A 227 16.11 -16.72 -4.73
N SER A 228 17.09 -17.45 -5.26
CA SER A 228 16.98 -18.13 -6.56
C SER A 228 15.92 -19.23 -6.61
N ASP A 229 15.61 -19.84 -5.46
CA ASP A 229 14.85 -21.09 -5.39
C ASP A 229 13.43 -20.90 -4.84
N MET A 230 13.12 -19.70 -4.33
CA MET A 230 11.86 -19.34 -3.67
C MET A 230 11.18 -18.18 -4.41
N LEU A 231 10.84 -17.08 -3.73
CA LEU A 231 10.13 -15.93 -4.30
C LEU A 231 11.07 -14.92 -4.95
N HIS A 232 10.52 -14.14 -5.88
CA HIS A 232 11.23 -13.01 -6.50
C HIS A 232 11.21 -11.77 -5.60
N SER A 233 10.17 -11.62 -4.77
CA SER A 233 9.96 -10.45 -3.92
C SER A 233 9.14 -10.81 -2.67
N VAL A 234 9.18 -9.94 -1.67
CA VAL A 234 8.23 -9.91 -0.56
C VAL A 234 7.86 -8.48 -0.18
N THR A 235 6.75 -8.31 0.52
CA THR A 235 6.29 -7.02 1.07
C THR A 235 7.31 -6.42 2.05
N ASN A 236 7.73 -5.18 1.82
CA ASN A 236 8.75 -4.53 2.64
C ASN A 236 8.17 -3.84 3.89
N TYR A 237 7.57 -4.60 4.81
CA TYR A 237 6.99 -4.05 6.04
C TYR A 237 8.01 -3.34 6.95
N GLN A 238 9.30 -3.72 6.87
CA GLN A 238 10.38 -3.05 7.62
C GLN A 238 10.59 -1.61 7.13
N LEU A 239 10.71 -1.41 5.81
CA LEU A 239 10.85 -0.07 5.25
C LEU A 239 9.55 0.74 5.32
N TYR A 240 8.39 0.11 5.08
CA TYR A 240 7.08 0.74 5.30
C TYR A 240 7.01 1.37 6.69
N LYS A 241 7.41 0.61 7.72
CA LYS A 241 7.39 1.11 9.10
C LYS A 241 8.31 2.31 9.27
N ALA A 242 9.57 2.14 8.90
CA ALA A 242 10.58 3.18 9.01
C ALA A 242 10.22 4.45 8.25
N LEU A 243 9.54 4.34 7.10
CA LEU A 243 9.07 5.48 6.33
C LEU A 243 8.08 6.29 7.15
N TYR A 244 6.93 5.76 7.57
CA TYR A 244 5.96 6.61 8.27
C TYR A 244 6.47 7.08 9.65
N SER A 245 7.17 6.22 10.41
CA SER A 245 7.64 6.58 11.76
C SER A 245 8.80 7.56 11.71
N GLY A 246 9.75 7.36 10.79
CA GLY A 246 10.87 8.27 10.59
C GLY A 246 10.42 9.68 10.19
N HIS A 247 9.31 9.81 9.44
CA HIS A 247 8.71 11.11 9.15
C HIS A 247 8.07 11.71 10.41
N ASN A 248 7.17 10.97 11.07
CA ASN A 248 6.45 11.46 12.24
C ASN A 248 7.33 11.78 13.46
N GLU A 249 8.45 11.09 13.65
CA GLU A 249 9.38 11.26 14.77
C GLU A 249 10.60 12.13 14.44
N HIS A 250 10.69 12.64 13.20
CA HIS A 250 11.85 13.38 12.72
C HIS A 250 13.17 12.61 12.90
N ASN A 251 13.17 11.36 12.46
CA ASN A 251 14.26 10.41 12.68
C ASN A 251 14.62 9.63 11.41
N TYR A 252 15.33 10.27 10.49
CA TYR A 252 15.85 9.61 9.30
C TYR A 252 16.95 8.56 9.57
N PHE A 253 17.53 8.52 10.77
CA PHE A 253 18.40 7.41 11.15
C PHE A 253 17.67 6.07 11.15
N GLU A 254 16.36 6.03 11.45
CA GLU A 254 15.56 4.79 11.38
C GLU A 254 15.48 4.26 9.94
N ILE A 255 15.22 5.15 8.98
CA ILE A 255 15.14 4.80 7.55
C ILE A 255 16.50 4.33 7.05
N ALA A 256 17.56 5.11 7.28
CA ALA A 256 18.91 4.77 6.85
C ALA A 256 19.43 3.48 7.52
N HIS A 257 19.11 3.25 8.79
CA HIS A 257 19.42 1.98 9.47
C HIS A 257 18.71 0.80 8.82
N THR A 258 17.43 0.94 8.50
CA THR A 258 16.63 -0.12 7.86
C THR A 258 17.19 -0.47 6.48
N VAL A 259 17.56 0.52 5.67
CA VAL A 259 18.19 0.30 4.36
C VAL A 259 19.53 -0.43 4.50
N ARG A 260 20.40 0.00 5.43
CA ARG A 260 21.68 -0.66 5.69
C ARG A 260 21.52 -2.10 6.17
N TYR A 261 20.62 -2.34 7.11
CA TYR A 261 20.32 -3.67 7.62
C TYR A 261 19.89 -4.64 6.50
N LEU A 262 19.06 -4.16 5.56
CA LEU A 262 18.66 -4.95 4.40
C LEU A 262 19.82 -5.17 3.42
N LEU A 263 20.68 -4.16 3.19
CA LEU A 263 21.88 -4.28 2.35
C LEU A 263 22.94 -5.22 2.93
N ASP A 264 23.01 -5.36 4.26
CA ASP A 264 23.89 -6.35 4.92
C ASP A 264 23.48 -7.80 4.58
N LYS A 265 22.29 -8.00 4.01
CA LYS A 265 21.81 -9.28 3.46
C LYS A 265 22.08 -9.40 1.95
N GLY A 266 23.00 -8.60 1.40
CA GLY A 266 23.34 -8.55 -0.02
C GLY A 266 22.39 -7.64 -0.81
N ASN A 267 22.04 -8.03 -2.04
CA ASN A 267 21.17 -7.23 -2.91
C ASN A 267 19.68 -7.32 -2.55
N LEU A 268 19.33 -7.87 -1.38
CA LEU A 268 17.96 -8.07 -0.93
C LEU A 268 17.03 -6.87 -1.13
N PRO A 269 17.37 -5.62 -0.71
CA PRO A 269 16.42 -4.51 -0.77
C PRO A 269 16.00 -4.14 -2.19
N TYR A 270 16.82 -4.44 -3.20
CA TYR A 270 16.48 -4.21 -4.62
C TYR A 270 15.32 -5.08 -5.12
N HIS A 271 15.06 -6.18 -4.43
CA HIS A 271 14.01 -7.14 -4.79
C HIS A 271 12.73 -6.94 -3.96
N LEU A 272 12.70 -6.04 -2.98
CA LEU A 272 11.56 -5.90 -2.06
C LEU A 272 10.48 -4.97 -2.61
N TYR A 273 9.23 -5.28 -2.28
CA TYR A 273 8.07 -4.50 -2.65
C TYR A 273 7.85 -3.35 -1.65
N ASN A 274 8.21 -2.13 -2.05
CA ASN A 274 8.14 -0.93 -1.24
C ASN A 274 6.77 -0.27 -1.36
N PHE A 275 6.12 -0.01 -0.23
CA PHE A 275 4.82 0.67 -0.16
C PHE A 275 4.79 1.54 1.09
N VAL A 276 3.88 2.52 1.10
CA VAL A 276 3.63 3.39 2.26
C VAL A 276 2.26 3.14 2.90
N ASP A 277 1.37 2.45 2.20
CA ASP A 277 0.12 1.91 2.68
C ASP A 277 -0.40 0.78 1.75
N ASN A 278 -1.42 0.05 2.22
CA ASN A 278 -2.11 -0.99 1.47
C ASN A 278 -3.47 -1.29 2.13
N HIS A 279 -4.15 -2.34 1.69
CA HIS A 279 -5.47 -2.75 2.19
C HIS A 279 -5.53 -3.31 3.63
N ASP A 280 -4.38 -3.51 4.30
CA ASP A 280 -4.27 -4.06 5.65
C ASP A 280 -3.67 -3.09 6.67
N VAL A 281 -3.14 -1.95 6.21
CA VAL A 281 -2.56 -0.90 7.06
C VAL A 281 -3.24 0.44 6.81
N GLU A 282 -3.11 1.34 7.78
CA GLU A 282 -3.65 2.70 7.68
C GLU A 282 -3.15 3.43 6.44
N ARG A 283 -4.03 4.21 5.81
CA ARG A 283 -3.69 5.06 4.67
C ARG A 283 -2.56 6.01 5.04
N ILE A 284 -1.59 6.20 4.12
CA ILE A 284 -0.42 7.02 4.40
C ILE A 284 -0.81 8.46 4.73
N TYR A 285 -1.81 9.00 4.04
CA TYR A 285 -2.28 10.35 4.28
C TYR A 285 -2.80 10.50 5.72
N THR A 286 -3.48 9.49 6.29
CA THR A 286 -3.92 9.48 7.70
C THR A 286 -2.76 9.26 8.68
N ARG A 287 -1.80 8.41 8.32
CA ARG A 287 -0.64 8.04 9.16
C ARG A 287 0.30 9.20 9.43
N LEU A 288 0.47 10.10 8.46
CA LEU A 288 1.34 11.26 8.59
C LEU A 288 0.71 12.31 9.51
N LEU A 289 1.45 12.72 10.54
CA LEU A 289 1.04 13.80 11.44
C LEU A 289 1.07 15.16 10.74
N ASN A 290 2.07 15.37 9.89
CA ASN A 290 2.19 16.52 9.01
C ASN A 290 1.96 16.09 7.55
N LYS A 291 0.90 16.58 6.92
CA LYS A 291 0.53 16.18 5.54
C LYS A 291 1.56 16.62 4.50
N HIS A 292 2.38 17.64 4.79
CA HIS A 292 3.45 18.06 3.88
C HIS A 292 4.53 16.99 3.72
N GLU A 293 4.70 16.11 4.70
CA GLU A 293 5.62 14.96 4.63
C GLU A 293 5.20 13.91 3.59
N PHE A 294 4.02 14.07 2.97
CA PHE A 294 3.60 13.25 1.83
C PHE A 294 4.60 13.34 0.67
N VAL A 295 5.24 14.48 0.46
CA VAL A 295 6.23 14.66 -0.62
C VAL A 295 7.51 13.86 -0.35
N PRO A 296 8.26 14.11 0.75
CA PRO A 296 9.52 13.39 1.01
C PRO A 296 9.32 11.89 1.22
N VAL A 297 8.20 11.43 1.81
CA VAL A 297 7.96 9.99 1.98
C VAL A 297 7.81 9.27 0.63
N HIS A 298 7.14 9.89 -0.34
CA HIS A 298 7.01 9.32 -1.69
C HIS A 298 8.32 9.44 -2.47
N ILE A 299 9.07 10.55 -2.34
CA ILE A 299 10.42 10.63 -2.93
C ILE A 299 11.27 9.44 -2.46
N LEU A 300 11.28 9.17 -1.16
CA LEU A 300 12.02 8.03 -0.60
C LEU A 300 11.49 6.68 -1.10
N MET A 301 10.17 6.46 -1.12
CA MET A 301 9.56 5.22 -1.62
C MET A 301 9.98 4.93 -3.07
N TYR A 302 10.02 5.94 -3.93
CA TYR A 302 10.34 5.80 -5.36
C TYR A 302 11.84 5.69 -5.66
N THR A 303 12.71 6.17 -4.77
CA THR A 303 14.15 6.34 -5.07
C THR A 303 15.09 5.51 -4.20
N LEU A 304 14.65 5.03 -3.04
CA LEU A 304 15.37 3.99 -2.29
C LEU A 304 15.37 2.65 -3.06
N PRO A 305 16.32 1.74 -2.78
CA PRO A 305 16.31 0.42 -3.40
C PRO A 305 15.01 -0.34 -3.14
N GLY A 306 14.48 -0.98 -4.19
CA GLY A 306 13.24 -1.76 -4.18
C GLY A 306 12.26 -1.36 -5.27
N ILE A 307 11.11 -2.00 -5.28
CA ILE A 307 10.05 -1.91 -6.29
C ILE A 307 8.90 -1.09 -5.71
N PRO A 308 8.65 0.15 -6.16
CA PRO A 308 7.65 1.02 -5.55
C PRO A 308 6.21 0.63 -5.93
N SER A 309 5.29 0.83 -5.00
CA SER A 309 3.86 0.56 -5.14
C SER A 309 3.00 1.70 -4.60
N VAL A 310 1.98 2.07 -5.37
CA VAL A 310 0.89 2.96 -4.95
C VAL A 310 -0.36 2.15 -4.68
N TYR A 311 -1.03 2.36 -3.55
CA TYR A 311 -2.33 1.76 -3.27
C TYR A 311 -3.46 2.69 -3.72
N TYR A 312 -4.48 2.14 -4.38
CA TYR A 312 -5.48 2.93 -5.08
C TYR A 312 -6.17 3.95 -4.18
N GLY A 313 -6.17 5.22 -4.60
CA GLY A 313 -6.71 6.34 -3.84
C GLY A 313 -5.70 7.08 -2.97
N SER A 314 -4.53 6.50 -2.68
CA SER A 314 -3.48 7.18 -1.92
C SER A 314 -2.87 8.33 -2.72
N GLU A 315 -2.87 8.23 -4.05
CA GLU A 315 -2.52 9.31 -4.97
C GLU A 315 -3.46 10.50 -4.91
N PHE A 316 -4.70 10.33 -4.45
CA PHE A 316 -5.64 11.43 -4.26
C PHE A 316 -5.55 12.04 -2.86
N GLY A 317 -4.75 11.45 -1.95
CA GLY A 317 -4.68 11.85 -0.55
C GLY A 317 -5.86 11.32 0.28
N ILE A 318 -6.45 10.18 -0.11
CA ILE A 318 -7.58 9.59 0.64
C ILE A 318 -7.12 9.13 2.02
N GLU A 319 -7.93 9.49 3.02
CA GLU A 319 -7.75 9.08 4.41
C GLU A 319 -8.45 7.76 4.72
N GLY A 320 -7.93 7.04 5.71
CA GLY A 320 -8.46 5.76 6.17
C GLY A 320 -7.71 5.28 7.39
N ARG A 321 -8.41 5.21 8.53
CA ARG A 321 -7.90 4.72 9.81
C ARG A 321 -8.32 3.28 10.01
N LYS A 322 -7.40 2.43 10.45
CA LYS A 322 -7.70 1.04 10.77
C LYS A 322 -8.44 1.00 12.10
N GLU A 323 -9.69 0.55 12.11
CA GLU A 323 -10.48 0.48 13.34
C GLU A 323 -10.37 -0.92 13.96
N LYS A 324 -10.60 -1.02 15.27
CA LYS A 324 -10.45 -2.29 16.01
C LYS A 324 -11.31 -3.43 15.46
N HIS A 325 -12.43 -3.11 14.81
CA HIS A 325 -13.43 -4.08 14.36
C HIS A 325 -13.80 -3.92 12.88
N SER A 326 -13.14 -3.02 12.15
CA SER A 326 -13.45 -2.76 10.75
C SER A 326 -12.25 -2.16 10.02
N ASP A 327 -11.92 -2.76 8.89
CA ASP A 327 -10.91 -2.27 7.96
C ASP A 327 -11.56 -1.74 6.67
N ALA A 328 -12.90 -1.60 6.65
CA ALA A 328 -13.66 -1.24 5.45
C ALA A 328 -13.25 0.14 4.88
N VAL A 329 -12.91 1.09 5.75
CA VAL A 329 -12.47 2.43 5.34
C VAL A 329 -11.12 2.42 4.62
N LEU A 330 -10.35 1.33 4.68
CA LEU A 330 -9.12 1.16 3.90
C LEU A 330 -9.43 0.78 2.44
N ARG A 331 -10.66 0.35 2.15
CA ARG A 331 -11.09 -0.20 0.85
C ARG A 331 -12.31 0.56 0.30
N PRO A 332 -12.25 1.90 0.19
CA PRO A 332 -13.38 2.70 -0.25
C PRO A 332 -13.71 2.44 -1.72
N ALA A 333 -14.97 2.69 -2.07
CA ALA A 333 -15.38 2.90 -3.45
C ALA A 333 -14.84 4.25 -3.94
N ILE A 334 -14.33 4.28 -5.17
CA ILE A 334 -13.81 5.50 -5.78
C ILE A 334 -14.34 5.60 -7.20
N ASN A 335 -14.98 6.73 -7.50
CA ASN A 335 -15.28 7.10 -8.88
C ASN A 335 -14.13 7.95 -9.43
N LEU A 336 -13.46 7.47 -10.47
CA LEU A 336 -12.31 8.16 -11.07
C LEU A 336 -12.70 9.50 -11.71
N GLU A 337 -13.97 9.67 -12.12
CA GLU A 337 -14.44 10.91 -12.73
C GLU A 337 -14.32 12.12 -11.79
N ASP A 338 -14.46 11.89 -10.48
CA ASP A 338 -14.29 12.89 -9.42
C ASP A 338 -12.85 13.43 -9.36
N TYR A 339 -11.90 12.74 -9.99
CA TYR A 339 -10.47 13.03 -10.01
C TYR A 339 -9.92 13.25 -11.43
N SER A 340 -10.78 13.57 -12.39
CA SER A 340 -10.41 13.71 -13.82
C SER A 340 -9.25 14.66 -14.11
N ASN A 341 -9.06 15.72 -13.32
CA ASN A 341 -7.94 16.68 -13.44
C ASN A 341 -6.87 16.53 -12.35
N ALA A 342 -6.87 15.43 -11.59
CA ALA A 342 -6.05 15.31 -10.39
C ALA A 342 -4.54 15.41 -10.68
N VAL A 343 -4.06 14.91 -11.81
CA VAL A 343 -2.64 15.00 -12.20
C VAL A 343 -2.15 16.46 -12.28
N SER A 344 -3.01 17.40 -12.68
CA SER A 344 -2.68 18.83 -12.77
C SER A 344 -3.08 19.64 -11.54
N GLU A 345 -4.17 19.28 -10.86
CA GLU A 345 -4.79 20.12 -9.82
C GLU A 345 -4.59 19.58 -8.39
N ASN A 346 -4.36 18.28 -8.22
CA ASN A 346 -4.12 17.65 -6.91
C ASN A 346 -2.61 17.49 -6.68
N GLY A 347 -2.09 18.11 -5.63
CA GLY A 347 -0.66 18.07 -5.30
C GLY A 347 -0.12 16.66 -5.03
N CYS A 348 -0.92 15.78 -4.41
CA CYS A 348 -0.55 14.38 -4.15
C CYS A 348 -0.45 13.58 -5.45
N THR A 349 -1.43 13.73 -6.33
CA THR A 349 -1.45 13.01 -7.61
C THR A 349 -0.35 13.52 -8.53
N ASN A 350 -0.12 14.84 -8.54
CA ASN A 350 0.94 15.46 -9.32
C ASN A 350 2.32 14.91 -8.92
N ILE A 351 2.67 14.91 -7.63
CA ILE A 351 3.98 14.43 -7.20
C ILE A 351 4.16 12.94 -7.50
N ILE A 352 3.15 12.11 -7.26
CA ILE A 352 3.22 10.67 -7.58
C ILE A 352 3.39 10.45 -9.08
N ALA A 353 2.62 11.16 -9.93
CA ALA A 353 2.74 11.03 -11.38
C ALA A 353 4.14 11.42 -11.89
N ARG A 354 4.74 12.47 -11.29
CA ARG A 354 6.10 12.89 -11.62
C ARG A 354 7.13 11.85 -11.18
N LEU A 355 7.03 11.35 -9.96
CA LEU A 355 7.94 10.33 -9.43
C LEU A 355 7.84 9.01 -10.22
N GLY A 356 6.64 8.59 -10.63
CA GLY A 356 6.42 7.46 -11.52
C GLY A 356 7.13 7.65 -12.86
N LYS A 357 6.96 8.80 -13.51
CA LYS A 357 7.66 9.14 -14.76
C LYS A 357 9.19 9.18 -14.59
N ILE A 358 9.69 9.76 -13.50
CA ILE A 358 11.12 9.80 -13.16
C ILE A 358 11.66 8.37 -13.01
N ARG A 359 10.97 7.52 -12.23
CA ARG A 359 11.38 6.13 -12.00
C ARG A 359 11.39 5.31 -13.29
N GLN A 360 10.35 5.44 -14.13
CA GLN A 360 10.25 4.71 -15.40
C GLN A 360 11.34 5.09 -16.41
N LYS A 361 11.75 6.36 -16.45
CA LYS A 361 12.74 6.84 -17.43
C LYS A 361 14.19 6.59 -17.02
N ASN A 362 14.45 6.38 -15.73
CA ASN A 362 15.80 6.37 -15.18
C ASN A 362 16.08 5.06 -14.45
N SER A 363 16.75 4.13 -15.14
CA SER A 363 17.08 2.80 -14.58
C SER A 363 17.92 2.86 -13.31
N VAL A 364 18.64 3.97 -13.07
CA VAL A 364 19.48 4.18 -11.88
C VAL A 364 18.71 4.02 -10.57
N PHE A 365 17.41 4.30 -10.55
CA PHE A 365 16.58 4.07 -9.36
C PHE A 365 16.21 2.59 -9.18
N SER A 366 16.27 1.80 -10.23
CA SER A 366 16.06 0.34 -10.20
C SER A 366 17.35 -0.42 -9.89
N ASP A 367 18.42 -0.20 -10.67
CA ASP A 367 19.65 -0.99 -10.62
C ASP A 367 20.82 -0.28 -9.92
N GLY A 368 20.71 1.03 -9.64
CA GLY A 368 21.84 1.81 -9.16
C GLY A 368 22.26 1.41 -7.75
N ILE A 369 23.56 1.31 -7.53
CA ILE A 369 24.17 1.07 -6.23
C ILE A 369 23.82 2.23 -5.31
N TYR A 370 23.26 1.92 -4.15
CA TYR A 370 22.93 2.88 -3.11
C TYR A 370 24.18 3.26 -2.31
N GLN A 371 24.36 4.56 -2.06
CA GLN A 371 25.40 5.08 -1.19
C GLN A 371 24.86 6.23 -0.34
N GLU A 372 24.92 6.10 0.98
CA GLU A 372 24.61 7.20 1.91
C GLU A 372 25.65 8.32 1.75
N LEU A 373 25.19 9.58 1.67
CA LEU A 373 26.06 10.76 1.51
C LEU A 373 26.03 11.65 2.73
N ARG A 374 24.82 11.98 3.23
CA ARG A 374 24.61 12.79 4.42
C ARG A 374 23.39 12.29 5.17
N LEU A 375 23.50 12.30 6.50
CA LEU A 375 22.41 11.90 7.37
C LEU A 375 22.41 12.76 8.64
N THR A 376 21.29 13.41 8.89
CA THR A 376 20.95 14.03 10.17
C THR A 376 19.62 13.42 10.65
N ASN A 377 19.08 13.90 11.76
CA ASN A 377 17.74 13.50 12.21
C ASN A 377 16.67 13.85 11.15
N ARG A 378 16.81 14.99 10.47
CA ARG A 378 15.78 15.61 9.64
C ARG A 378 16.13 15.73 8.17
N GLN A 379 17.39 15.57 7.81
CA GLN A 379 17.85 15.62 6.42
C GLN A 379 18.57 14.34 6.05
N TYR A 380 18.29 13.85 4.86
CA TYR A 380 18.85 12.62 4.36
C TYR A 380 19.20 12.76 2.89
N ALA A 381 20.45 12.45 2.56
CA ALA A 381 20.99 12.48 1.22
C ALA A 381 21.69 11.17 0.89
N PHE A 382 21.41 10.62 -0.28
CA PHE A 382 22.06 9.43 -0.80
C PHE A 382 22.21 9.49 -2.32
N ALA A 383 23.18 8.75 -2.85
CA ALA A 383 23.33 8.53 -4.27
C ALA A 383 22.76 7.17 -4.69
N ARG A 384 22.26 7.13 -5.93
CA ARG A 384 22.08 5.91 -6.71
C ARG A 384 22.99 6.01 -7.92
N THR A 385 23.89 5.05 -8.13
CA THR A 385 24.87 5.10 -9.23
C THR A 385 24.86 3.80 -10.01
N ASN A 386 24.76 3.88 -11.33
CA ASN A 386 24.97 2.74 -12.23
C ASN A 386 26.02 3.09 -13.29
N GLU A 387 26.18 2.24 -14.31
CA GLU A 387 27.19 2.45 -15.36
C GLU A 387 26.91 3.67 -16.25
N ILE A 388 25.67 4.19 -16.24
CA ILE A 388 25.20 5.25 -17.13
C ILE A 388 25.26 6.61 -16.45
N THR A 389 24.78 6.72 -15.21
CA THR A 389 24.58 7.99 -14.53
C THR A 389 24.59 7.83 -13.00
N GLN A 390 24.53 8.97 -12.32
CA GLN A 390 24.34 9.08 -10.88
C GLN A 390 23.14 9.98 -10.59
N ALA A 391 22.25 9.51 -9.72
CA ALA A 391 21.23 10.32 -9.06
C ALA A 391 21.69 10.65 -7.65
N ILE A 392 21.49 11.89 -7.20
CA ILE A 392 21.61 12.32 -5.81
C ILE A 392 20.20 12.72 -5.34
N VAL A 393 19.70 12.03 -4.34
CA VAL A 393 18.39 12.30 -3.73
C VAL A 393 18.62 12.95 -2.39
N VAL A 394 17.88 14.02 -2.12
CA VAL A 394 17.99 14.77 -0.88
C VAL A 394 16.59 15.10 -0.39
N VAL A 395 16.28 14.79 0.88
CA VAL A 395 14.97 15.06 1.49
C VAL A 395 15.11 15.78 2.83
N ASN A 396 14.13 16.61 3.14
CA ASN A 396 13.99 17.41 4.36
C ASN A 396 12.66 17.08 5.04
N ASN A 397 12.73 16.47 6.22
CA ASN A 397 11.60 16.23 7.14
C ASN A 397 11.71 17.21 8.31
N ASP A 398 11.83 18.49 7.96
CA ASP A 398 11.81 19.62 8.87
C ASP A 398 10.76 20.61 8.37
N GLU A 399 10.02 21.23 9.29
CA GLU A 399 9.06 22.29 8.99
C GLU A 399 9.74 23.61 8.64
N ALA A 400 11.07 23.68 8.75
CA ALA A 400 11.90 24.78 8.30
C ALA A 400 12.72 24.42 7.05
N ASP A 401 13.06 25.44 6.28
CA ASP A 401 14.01 25.34 5.17
C ASP A 401 15.39 24.90 5.68
N SER A 402 16.10 24.14 4.86
CA SER A 402 17.42 23.60 5.19
C SER A 402 18.36 23.72 4.00
N SER A 403 19.67 23.66 4.26
CA SER A 403 20.68 23.71 3.20
C SER A 403 21.78 22.70 3.48
N LEU A 404 22.19 21.98 2.45
CA LEU A 404 23.15 20.89 2.53
C LEU A 404 24.18 21.00 1.42
N ASP A 405 25.43 20.71 1.79
CA ASP A 405 26.53 20.55 0.85
C ASP A 405 26.81 19.07 0.65
N ILE A 406 26.52 18.59 -0.57
CA ILE A 406 26.68 17.19 -0.95
C ILE A 406 27.91 17.05 -1.84
N PRO A 407 28.92 16.25 -1.46
CA PRO A 407 30.09 16.03 -2.30
C PRO A 407 29.71 15.47 -3.67
N ALA A 408 30.01 16.21 -4.74
CA ALA A 408 29.61 15.88 -6.09
C ALA A 408 30.52 16.58 -7.12
N THR A 409 30.62 16.01 -8.32
CA THR A 409 31.36 16.62 -9.44
C THR A 409 30.69 16.27 -10.75
N GLY A 410 30.44 17.29 -11.57
CA GLY A 410 29.74 17.18 -12.85
C GLY A 410 28.62 18.19 -12.98
N THR A 411 27.83 18.06 -14.04
CA THR A 411 26.61 18.86 -14.25
C THR A 411 25.41 18.04 -13.79
N TYR A 412 24.61 18.60 -12.90
CA TYR A 412 23.41 17.97 -12.35
C TYR A 412 22.17 18.77 -12.72
N THR A 413 21.09 18.06 -13.07
CA THR A 413 19.76 18.61 -13.31
C THR A 413 18.80 18.10 -12.23
N GLU A 414 18.12 19.01 -11.54
CA GLU A 414 17.09 18.68 -10.56
C GLU A 414 15.77 18.36 -11.28
N LEU A 415 15.30 17.13 -11.16
CA LEU A 415 14.20 16.60 -11.97
C LEU A 415 12.82 17.17 -11.60
N LEU A 416 12.67 17.81 -10.44
CA LEU A 416 11.41 18.38 -9.98
C LEU A 416 11.23 19.87 -10.34
N SER A 417 12.31 20.60 -10.60
CA SER A 417 12.32 22.04 -10.87
C SER A 417 12.93 22.37 -12.22
N GLY A 418 13.78 21.50 -12.77
CA GLY A 418 14.59 21.77 -13.95
C GLY A 418 15.84 22.60 -13.66
N GLU A 419 16.15 22.88 -12.39
CA GLU A 419 17.37 23.60 -12.03
C GLU A 419 18.62 22.83 -12.47
N ILE A 420 19.62 23.53 -13.00
CA ILE A 420 20.90 22.94 -13.41
C ILE A 420 22.03 23.57 -12.61
N GLN A 421 22.87 22.74 -12.01
CA GLN A 421 24.09 23.16 -11.33
C GLN A 421 25.29 22.39 -11.89
N THR A 422 26.37 23.11 -12.25
CA THR A 422 27.66 22.50 -12.58
C THR A 422 28.60 22.70 -11.41
N VAL A 423 29.12 21.61 -10.87
CA VAL A 423 29.81 21.61 -9.58
C VAL A 423 31.16 20.92 -9.65
N GLU A 424 32.15 21.52 -8.98
CA GLU A 424 33.48 20.97 -8.75
C GLU A 424 33.74 20.93 -7.23
N GLY A 425 33.20 19.91 -6.57
CA GLY A 425 33.41 19.66 -5.14
C GLY A 425 32.11 19.37 -4.40
N ASN A 426 31.19 20.34 -4.35
CA ASN A 426 29.91 20.21 -3.66
C ASN A 426 28.74 20.69 -4.52
N LEU A 427 27.67 19.90 -4.51
CA LEU A 427 26.32 20.31 -4.91
C LEU A 427 25.66 21.03 -3.73
N HIS A 428 25.25 22.28 -3.96
CA HIS A 428 24.62 23.12 -2.95
C HIS A 428 23.10 23.00 -3.07
N VAL A 429 22.49 22.33 -2.09
CA VAL A 429 21.07 21.98 -2.13
C VAL A 429 20.32 22.79 -1.08
N HIS A 430 19.40 23.65 -1.54
CA HIS A 430 18.46 24.36 -0.69
C HIS A 430 17.10 23.65 -0.70
N LEU A 431 16.68 23.12 0.44
CA LEU A 431 15.43 22.37 0.60
C LEU A 431 14.42 23.25 1.33
N HIS A 432 13.22 23.34 0.79
CA HIS A 432 12.10 23.90 1.53
C HIS A 432 11.67 22.96 2.67
N ALA A 433 10.88 23.49 3.60
CA ALA A 433 10.17 22.70 4.59
C ALA A 433 9.46 21.49 3.96
N CYS A 434 9.58 20.30 4.58
CA CYS A 434 8.88 19.07 4.19
C CYS A 434 8.98 18.73 2.69
N SER A 435 10.18 18.81 2.12
CA SER A 435 10.39 18.71 0.67
C SER A 435 11.55 17.79 0.31
N GLY A 436 11.79 17.59 -0.99
CA GLY A 436 12.95 16.87 -1.47
C GLY A 436 13.27 17.20 -2.92
N GLN A 437 14.47 16.85 -3.33
CA GLN A 437 15.02 17.09 -4.66
C GLN A 437 15.73 15.84 -5.19
N ILE A 438 15.71 15.68 -6.51
CA ILE A 438 16.30 14.54 -7.22
C ILE A 438 17.22 15.09 -8.31
N TRP A 439 18.52 15.03 -8.07
CA TRP A 439 19.55 15.58 -8.96
C TRP A 439 20.16 14.48 -9.81
N MET A 440 20.01 14.57 -11.13
CA MET A 440 20.59 13.61 -12.09
C MET A 440 21.82 14.19 -12.76
N ARG A 441 22.91 13.42 -12.77
CA ARG A 441 24.15 13.80 -13.42
C ARG A 441 24.06 13.61 -14.94
N ASP A 442 24.56 14.60 -15.68
CA ASP A 442 24.71 14.60 -17.15
C ASP A 442 23.38 14.26 -17.85
N TYR A 443 22.27 14.80 -17.33
CA TYR A 443 20.91 14.51 -17.80
C TYR A 443 20.62 15.17 -19.16
N ASP A 444 20.24 14.36 -20.16
CA ASP A 444 19.85 14.83 -21.50
C ASP A 444 18.32 15.00 -21.61
N GLU A 445 17.87 16.26 -21.72
CA GLU A 445 16.45 16.63 -21.85
C GLU A 445 15.80 16.20 -23.17
N THR A 446 16.54 15.77 -24.20
CA THR A 446 15.95 15.30 -25.46
C THR A 446 15.07 14.04 -25.29
N VAL A 447 15.04 13.47 -24.08
CA VAL A 447 14.19 12.36 -23.64
C VAL A 447 12.89 12.82 -22.94
N VAL A 448 12.66 14.12 -22.70
CA VAL A 448 11.43 14.63 -22.06
C VAL A 448 10.97 15.97 -22.64
N LYS A 449 9.90 15.95 -23.45
CA LYS A 449 8.98 17.10 -23.55
C LYS A 449 8.01 17.03 -22.38
N GLU A 450 8.02 18.00 -21.47
CA GLU A 450 6.83 18.80 -21.14
C GLU A 450 7.10 19.92 -20.11
N THR A 451 6.35 20.98 -20.37
CA THR A 451 6.06 22.27 -19.72
C THR A 451 6.56 22.60 -18.31
N GLU A 452 7.04 23.85 -18.22
CA GLU A 452 7.42 24.62 -17.04
C GLU A 452 6.48 24.43 -15.84
N VAL A 453 7.09 24.13 -14.69
CA VAL A 453 6.41 23.85 -13.43
C VAL A 453 6.10 25.16 -12.72
N LYS A 454 4.84 25.40 -12.38
CA LYS A 454 4.50 26.27 -11.26
C LYS A 454 4.34 25.39 -10.03
N ILE A 455 5.27 25.50 -9.09
CA ILE A 455 4.99 25.13 -7.70
C ILE A 455 3.79 26.00 -7.31
N PRO A 456 2.62 25.41 -6.99
CA PRO A 456 1.51 26.24 -6.56
C PRO A 456 1.94 26.95 -5.27
N GLU A 457 1.81 28.27 -5.25
CA GLU A 457 1.65 28.96 -3.97
C GLU A 457 0.50 28.28 -3.27
N ILE A 458 0.81 27.62 -2.15
CA ILE A 458 -0.19 27.17 -1.21
C ILE A 458 -0.94 28.44 -0.84
N LYS A 459 -2.17 28.59 -1.35
CA LYS A 459 -3.08 29.57 -0.78
C LYS A 459 -3.07 29.25 0.70
N GLN A 460 -2.54 30.17 1.50
CA GLN A 460 -2.90 30.21 2.91
C GLN A 460 -4.41 30.09 2.89
N VAL A 461 -4.94 28.96 3.35
CA VAL A 461 -6.32 28.95 3.77
C VAL A 461 -6.30 30.02 4.85
N GLU A 462 -6.86 31.18 4.54
CA GLU A 462 -7.33 32.09 5.58
C GLU A 462 -8.23 31.21 6.42
N VAL A 463 -7.67 30.71 7.52
CA VAL A 463 -8.45 30.20 8.62
C VAL A 463 -9.34 31.38 8.95
N LYS A 464 -10.60 31.31 8.54
CA LYS A 464 -11.60 32.19 9.12
C LYS A 464 -11.46 31.95 10.61
N GLU A 465 -11.00 32.96 11.34
CA GLU A 465 -11.14 33.03 12.78
C GLU A 465 -12.63 33.01 13.05
N GLU A 466 -13.24 31.82 13.07
CA GLU A 466 -14.51 31.64 13.72
C GLU A 466 -14.21 31.66 15.21
N THR A 467 -14.22 32.88 15.73
CA THR A 467 -14.25 33.18 17.14
C THR A 467 -15.29 32.27 17.78
N ILE A 468 -14.86 31.35 18.65
CA ILE A 468 -15.75 30.55 19.49
C ILE A 468 -16.75 31.53 20.12
N LYS A 469 -18.03 31.42 19.76
CA LYS A 469 -19.07 32.21 20.42
C LYS A 469 -18.98 31.86 21.91
N GLN A 470 -18.80 32.86 22.77
CA GLN A 470 -18.87 32.64 24.22
C GLN A 470 -20.30 32.22 24.57
N VAL A 471 -20.54 30.91 24.58
CA VAL A 471 -21.79 30.30 25.03
C VAL A 471 -21.64 30.05 26.53
N ALA A 472 -22.58 30.55 27.32
CA ALA A 472 -22.63 30.27 28.75
C ALA A 472 -23.07 28.80 28.95
N VAL A 473 -22.27 28.02 29.68
CA VAL A 473 -22.57 26.63 29.97
C VAL A 473 -23.64 26.54 31.06
N ASP A 474 -24.78 25.91 30.76
CA ASP A 474 -25.78 25.55 31.76
C ASP A 474 -25.43 24.20 32.41
N HIS A 475 -24.77 24.24 33.57
CA HIS A 475 -24.38 23.04 34.32
C HIS A 475 -25.55 22.25 34.93
N SER A 476 -26.80 22.70 34.75
CA SER A 476 -27.98 21.90 35.17
C SER A 476 -28.38 20.83 34.14
N LYS A 477 -27.88 20.93 32.89
CA LYS A 477 -28.08 19.93 31.84
C LYS A 477 -27.13 18.75 31.98
N SER A 478 -27.55 17.57 31.54
CA SER A 478 -26.62 16.45 31.30
C SER A 478 -25.76 16.72 30.05
N TYR A 479 -24.57 16.12 29.96
CA TYR A 479 -23.68 16.33 28.80
C TYR A 479 -24.32 15.86 27.48
N GLU A 480 -25.19 14.86 27.57
CA GLU A 480 -25.96 14.32 26.46
C GLU A 480 -26.99 15.33 25.90
N GLU A 481 -27.40 16.32 26.70
CA GLU A 481 -28.40 17.34 26.34
C GLU A 481 -27.78 18.69 25.95
N MET A 482 -26.45 18.81 26.02
CA MET A 482 -25.71 20.04 25.68
C MET A 482 -25.50 20.15 24.16
N SER A 483 -25.48 21.37 23.61
CA SER A 483 -25.06 21.60 22.22
C SER A 483 -23.55 21.39 22.03
N VAL A 484 -23.09 21.29 20.78
CA VAL A 484 -21.65 21.20 20.44
C VAL A 484 -20.89 22.39 21.04
N GLU A 485 -21.44 23.59 20.95
CA GLU A 485 -20.82 24.81 21.50
C GLU A 485 -20.78 24.81 23.03
N GLU A 486 -21.85 24.32 23.69
CA GLU A 486 -21.89 24.15 25.15
C GLU A 486 -20.84 23.11 25.62
N LEU A 487 -20.67 22.02 24.87
CA LEU A 487 -19.67 20.99 25.15
C LEU A 487 -18.24 21.47 24.92
N GLN A 488 -17.98 22.21 23.83
CA GLN A 488 -16.69 22.85 23.56
C GLN A 488 -16.29 23.80 24.69
N ALA A 489 -17.23 24.63 25.17
CA ALA A 489 -17.00 25.49 26.33
C ALA A 489 -16.69 24.68 27.60
N CYS A 490 -17.42 23.59 27.85
CA CYS A 490 -17.14 22.65 28.96
C CYS A 490 -15.72 22.06 28.92
N VAL A 491 -15.23 21.67 27.73
CA VAL A 491 -13.86 21.15 27.57
C VAL A 491 -12.84 22.25 27.91
N LEU A 492 -13.03 23.46 27.39
CA LEU A 492 -12.11 24.58 27.65
C LEU A 492 -12.07 24.98 29.13
N GLU A 493 -13.21 24.96 29.82
CA GLU A 493 -13.27 25.18 31.28
C GLU A 493 -12.50 24.12 32.06
N LYS A 494 -12.63 22.84 31.69
CA LYS A 494 -11.89 21.74 32.34
C LYS A 494 -10.40 21.78 32.02
N LEU A 495 -10.01 22.17 30.81
CA LEU A 495 -8.61 22.40 30.44
C LEU A 495 -8.01 23.54 31.26
N ALA A 496 -8.73 24.66 31.39
CA ALA A 496 -8.29 25.82 32.17
C ALA A 496 -8.11 25.52 33.67
N LYS A 497 -8.90 24.58 34.21
CA LYS A 497 -8.71 24.09 35.59
C LYS A 497 -7.44 23.25 35.77
N ASN A 498 -6.96 22.61 34.71
CA ASN A 498 -5.78 21.74 34.73
C ASN A 498 -4.48 22.43 34.27
N GLY A 499 -4.55 23.68 33.79
CA GLY A 499 -3.38 24.46 33.37
C GLY A 499 -3.72 25.56 32.37
N PRO A 500 -2.72 26.34 31.91
CA PRO A 500 -2.92 27.36 30.89
C PRO A 500 -3.36 26.73 29.57
N VAL A 501 -4.48 27.22 29.01
CA VAL A 501 -5.01 26.75 27.72
C VAL A 501 -4.28 27.47 26.58
N THR A 502 -3.54 26.71 25.78
CA THR A 502 -2.83 27.25 24.60
C THR A 502 -3.80 27.55 23.45
N GLU A 503 -3.38 28.39 22.50
CA GLU A 503 -4.17 28.66 21.30
C GLU A 503 -4.39 27.41 20.44
N GLN A 504 -3.44 26.46 20.44
CA GLN A 504 -3.60 25.18 19.77
C GLN A 504 -4.73 24.36 20.41
N MET A 505 -4.78 24.29 21.75
CA MET A 505 -5.86 23.59 22.46
C MET A 505 -7.23 24.21 22.19
N LYS A 506 -7.31 25.53 22.06
CA LYS A 506 -8.56 26.20 21.65
C LYS A 506 -8.99 25.82 20.24
N ARG A 507 -8.03 25.72 19.30
CA ARG A 507 -8.29 25.26 17.92
C ARG A 507 -8.73 23.81 17.88
N ASP A 508 -8.08 22.93 18.64
CA ASP A 508 -8.42 21.50 18.70
C ASP A 508 -9.84 21.28 19.24
N VAL A 509 -10.25 22.07 20.23
CA VAL A 509 -11.63 22.05 20.73
C VAL A 509 -12.62 22.61 19.70
N ALA A 510 -12.31 23.77 19.08
CA ALA A 510 -13.19 24.41 18.10
C ALA A 510 -13.39 23.55 16.82
N ASN A 511 -12.33 22.87 16.37
CA ASN A 511 -12.38 22.00 15.20
C ASN A 511 -13.11 20.68 15.46
N ASN A 512 -13.32 20.31 16.72
CA ASN A 512 -14.11 19.14 17.07
C ASN A 512 -15.60 19.51 17.07
N VAL A 513 -16.28 19.22 15.96
CA VAL A 513 -17.72 19.47 15.77
C VAL A 513 -18.59 18.24 16.05
N TYR A 514 -17.99 17.13 16.50
CA TYR A 514 -18.68 15.87 16.74
C TYR A 514 -19.14 15.78 18.21
N HIS A 515 -20.46 15.77 18.40
CA HIS A 515 -21.12 15.78 19.71
C HIS A 515 -20.63 14.67 20.67
N ASP A 516 -20.65 13.41 20.23
CA ASP A 516 -20.20 12.26 21.05
C ASP A 516 -18.69 12.33 21.39
N SER A 517 -17.88 12.87 20.48
CA SER A 517 -16.44 13.04 20.73
C SER A 517 -16.19 14.06 21.84
N LEU A 518 -16.95 15.15 21.86
CA LEU A 518 -16.85 16.17 22.91
C LEU A 518 -17.35 15.65 24.25
N ILE A 519 -18.44 14.88 24.30
CA ILE A 519 -18.91 14.23 25.54
C ILE A 519 -17.83 13.34 26.13
N ASN A 520 -17.20 12.50 25.31
CA ASN A 520 -16.12 11.62 25.76
C ASN A 520 -14.92 12.41 26.27
N TRP A 521 -14.59 13.53 25.61
CA TRP A 521 -13.51 14.40 26.05
C TRP A 521 -13.81 15.06 27.39
N VAL A 522 -14.99 15.65 27.58
CA VAL A 522 -15.41 16.25 28.85
C VAL A 522 -15.39 15.23 29.99
N LYS A 523 -15.83 13.98 29.73
CA LYS A 523 -15.83 12.87 30.70
C LYS A 523 -14.43 12.29 30.98
N SER A 524 -13.46 12.49 30.09
CA SER A 524 -12.08 12.00 30.28
C SER A 524 -11.33 12.72 31.40
N PHE A 525 -11.75 13.94 31.72
CA PHE A 525 -11.20 14.70 32.85
C PHE A 525 -11.73 14.13 34.16
N ARG A 526 -10.81 13.64 35.01
CA ARG A 526 -11.13 13.26 36.39
C ARG A 526 -11.62 14.49 37.16
N ASN A 527 -12.70 14.34 37.94
CA ASN A 527 -13.21 15.40 38.82
C ASN A 527 -12.23 15.74 39.93
#